data_AF-A0A6H0UKZ6-F1
#
_entry.id   AF-A0A6H0UKZ6-F1
#
_cell.length_a   1.000
_cell.length_b   1.000
_cell.length_c   1.000
_cell.angle_alpha   90.00
_cell.angle_beta   90.00
_cell.angle_gamma   90.00
#
_symmetry.space_group_name_H-M   'P 1'
#
loop_
_entity.id
_entity.type
_entity.pdbx_description
1 polymer ?
#
loop_
_entity_poly.entity_id
_entity_poly.type
_entity_poly.pdbx_seq_one_letter_code
_entity_poly.pdbx_strand_id
1 'polypeptide(L)'
;MAYRNKTYVAFDGDKDIRYYRLMKAWKQSDKTDFNFYDAHDLNTARDSSQEESIKRQLRERMANSKVFVLLIGESTKNLTKFVKWEIELAIKKELPIICVNLNGKKSKDTLCPKSLDDKLSIFIPFGSKIMQYALENWPTSDASYRKDGKTGAYHYKQSVYDELGI
;
A
#
# COMPACT_ATOMS: atom_id res chain seq x y z
N MET A 1 -16.38 -1.76 -18.64
CA MET A 1 -15.60 -1.32 -17.46
C MET A 1 -14.46 -2.31 -17.25
N ALA A 2 -13.20 -1.88 -17.29
CA ALA A 2 -12.09 -2.77 -16.90
C ALA A 2 -12.20 -3.02 -15.38
N TYR A 3 -12.48 -4.26 -14.98
CA TYR A 3 -12.57 -4.63 -13.57
C TYR A 3 -11.16 -4.54 -12.95
N ARG A 4 -10.89 -3.44 -12.23
CA ARG A 4 -9.69 -3.32 -11.39
C ARG A 4 -9.91 -4.16 -10.14
N ASN A 5 -9.32 -5.35 -10.11
CA ASN A 5 -9.46 -6.30 -9.00
C ASN A 5 -8.14 -6.56 -8.25
N LYS A 6 -7.06 -5.85 -8.61
CA LYS A 6 -5.73 -6.07 -8.05
C LYS A 6 -5.33 -4.98 -7.08
N THR A 7 -4.45 -5.34 -6.17
CA THR A 7 -3.86 -4.45 -5.18
C THR A 7 -2.39 -4.26 -5.51
N TYR A 8 -1.95 -3.01 -5.64
CA TYR A 8 -0.54 -2.70 -5.85
C TYR A 8 0.18 -2.67 -4.51
N VAL A 9 1.28 -3.41 -4.34
CA VAL A 9 2.06 -3.40 -3.10
C VAL A 9 3.46 -2.85 -3.37
N ALA A 10 3.78 -1.74 -2.73
CA ALA A 10 5.11 -1.13 -2.69
C ALA A 10 5.76 -1.38 -1.33
N PHE A 11 7.06 -1.68 -1.30
CA PHE A 11 7.82 -1.99 -0.07
C PHE A 11 9.32 -1.86 -0.31
N ASP A 12 10.16 -2.08 0.70
CA ASP A 12 11.61 -2.21 0.49
C ASP A 12 11.94 -3.62 -0.04
N GLY A 13 12.27 -3.73 -1.33
CA GLY A 13 12.61 -5.01 -1.97
C GLY A 13 13.76 -5.78 -1.30
N ASP A 14 14.72 -5.09 -0.68
CA ASP A 14 15.89 -5.72 -0.08
C ASP A 14 15.61 -6.20 1.35
N LYS A 15 14.84 -5.43 2.13
CA LYS A 15 14.64 -5.68 3.57
C LYS A 15 13.27 -6.26 3.91
N ASP A 16 12.24 -5.90 3.15
CA ASP A 16 10.85 -6.17 3.52
C ASP A 16 10.17 -7.24 2.65
N ILE A 17 10.88 -7.81 1.66
CA ILE A 17 10.33 -8.84 0.76
C ILE A 17 9.74 -10.06 1.49
N ARG A 18 10.26 -10.39 2.68
CA ARG A 18 9.70 -11.45 3.52
C ARG A 18 8.25 -11.19 3.91
N TYR A 19 7.89 -9.94 4.20
CA TYR A 19 6.53 -9.54 4.57
C TYR A 19 5.59 -9.66 3.37
N TYR A 20 6.06 -9.25 2.19
CA TYR A 20 5.31 -9.47 0.95
C TYR A 20 5.06 -10.97 0.68
N ARG A 21 6.07 -11.83 0.88
CA ARG A 21 5.91 -13.29 0.75
C ARG A 21 4.90 -13.86 1.76
N LEU A 22 4.91 -13.37 3.00
CA LEU A 22 3.91 -13.74 4.01
C LEU A 22 2.50 -13.30 3.60
N MET A 23 2.35 -12.10 3.07
CA MET A 23 1.07 -11.60 2.57
C MET A 23 0.50 -12.46 1.44
N LYS A 24 1.35 -12.96 0.53
CA LYS A 24 0.93 -13.90 -0.52
C LYS A 24 0.44 -15.24 0.01
N ALA A 25 0.84 -15.64 1.22
CA ALA A 25 0.36 -16.86 1.87
C ALA A 25 -0.96 -16.65 2.63
N TRP A 26 -1.41 -15.40 2.80
CA TRP A 26 -2.68 -15.12 3.46
C TRP A 26 -3.86 -15.39 2.52
N LYS A 27 -4.98 -15.77 3.13
CA LYS A 27 -6.28 -15.93 2.46
C LYS A 27 -7.25 -14.89 2.98
N GLN A 28 -8.07 -14.37 2.09
CA GLN A 28 -9.22 -13.53 2.40
C GLN A 28 -10.33 -14.40 3.00
N SER A 29 -11.32 -13.77 3.65
CA SER A 29 -12.44 -14.46 4.33
C SER A 29 -13.29 -15.29 3.37
N ASP A 30 -13.38 -14.87 2.11
CA ASP A 30 -14.03 -15.60 1.02
C ASP A 30 -13.18 -16.79 0.50
N LYS A 31 -12.09 -17.11 1.20
CA LYS A 31 -11.10 -18.15 0.88
C LYS A 31 -10.32 -17.90 -0.42
N THR A 32 -10.39 -16.69 -0.98
CA THR A 32 -9.55 -16.30 -2.11
C THR A 32 -8.18 -15.81 -1.65
N ASP A 33 -7.18 -15.92 -2.51
CA ASP A 33 -5.86 -15.37 -2.21
C ASP A 33 -5.87 -13.86 -2.44
N PHE A 34 -5.04 -13.12 -1.70
CA PHE A 34 -4.87 -11.70 -1.96
C PHE A 34 -4.19 -11.48 -3.32
N ASN A 35 -4.85 -10.74 -4.22
CA ASN A 35 -4.35 -10.51 -5.58
C ASN A 35 -3.41 -9.30 -5.64
N PHE A 36 -2.15 -9.53 -5.30
CA PHE A 36 -1.13 -8.47 -5.24
C PHE A 36 -0.27 -8.39 -6.50
N TYR A 37 -0.03 -7.17 -6.99
CA TYR A 37 1.10 -6.86 -7.84
C TYR A 37 2.30 -6.45 -6.99
N ASP A 38 3.40 -7.19 -7.13
CA ASP A 38 4.70 -6.79 -6.60
C ASP A 38 5.31 -5.71 -7.51
N ALA A 39 5.68 -4.57 -6.94
CA ALA A 39 6.44 -3.54 -7.63
C ALA A 39 7.88 -3.99 -7.99
N HIS A 40 8.47 -4.85 -7.17
CA HIS A 40 9.89 -5.23 -7.25
C HIS A 40 10.14 -6.49 -8.08
N ASP A 41 9.10 -7.25 -8.43
CA ASP A 41 9.20 -8.40 -9.33
C ASP A 41 9.77 -8.03 -10.72
N LEU A 42 9.62 -6.76 -11.13
CA LEU A 42 10.17 -6.22 -12.38
C LEU A 42 11.60 -5.67 -12.25
N ASN A 43 12.09 -5.46 -11.02
CA ASN A 43 13.35 -4.78 -10.72
C ASN A 43 14.58 -5.72 -10.75
N THR A 44 14.50 -6.89 -11.39
CA THR A 44 15.56 -7.91 -11.37
C THR A 44 16.80 -7.59 -12.22
N ALA A 45 16.87 -6.44 -12.90
CA ALA A 45 17.97 -6.13 -13.81
C ALA A 45 18.68 -4.79 -13.48
N ARG A 46 20.02 -4.84 -13.56
CA ARG A 46 20.98 -3.89 -12.98
C ARG A 46 21.42 -2.77 -13.95
N ASP A 47 20.53 -2.24 -14.79
CA ASP A 47 20.96 -1.26 -15.81
C ASP A 47 20.13 0.04 -15.89
N SER A 48 20.79 1.15 -16.21
CA SER A 48 20.24 2.52 -16.09
C SER A 48 19.26 2.91 -17.20
N SER A 49 19.37 2.30 -18.39
CA SER A 49 18.38 2.42 -19.48
C SER A 49 17.05 1.74 -19.18
N GLN A 50 16.94 1.02 -18.06
CA GLN A 50 15.74 0.29 -17.66
C GLN A 50 14.80 1.06 -16.74
N GLU A 51 15.22 2.17 -16.13
CA GLU A 51 14.38 2.86 -15.13
C GLU A 51 13.05 3.35 -15.74
N GLU A 52 13.07 3.97 -16.92
CA GLU A 52 11.85 4.40 -17.60
C GLU A 52 10.98 3.22 -18.05
N SER A 53 11.61 2.13 -18.51
CA SER A 53 10.90 0.89 -18.88
C SER A 53 10.22 0.27 -17.66
N ILE A 54 10.92 0.19 -16.52
CA ILE A 54 10.40 -0.29 -15.25
C ILE A 54 9.25 0.62 -14.81
N LYS A 55 9.43 1.94 -14.76
CA LYS A 55 8.38 2.89 -14.43
C LYS A 55 7.17 2.77 -15.35
N ARG A 56 7.37 2.50 -16.65
CA ARG A 56 6.27 2.25 -17.58
C ARG A 56 5.47 1.01 -17.18
N GLN A 57 6.13 -0.10 -16.90
CA GLN A 57 5.47 -1.33 -16.49
C GLN A 57 4.78 -1.20 -15.12
N LEU A 58 5.42 -0.54 -14.15
CA LEU A 58 4.81 -0.22 -12.85
C LEU A 58 3.57 0.66 -13.02
N ARG A 59 3.62 1.64 -13.93
CA ARG A 59 2.47 2.49 -14.26
C ARG A 59 1.31 1.70 -14.83
N GLU A 60 1.57 0.72 -15.70
CA GLU A 60 0.56 -0.18 -16.26
C GLU A 60 -0.04 -1.09 -15.19
N ARG A 61 0.78 -1.66 -14.29
CA ARG A 61 0.30 -2.46 -13.15
C ARG A 61 -0.58 -1.62 -12.22
N MET A 62 -0.10 -0.44 -11.83
CA MET A 62 -0.84 0.48 -10.96
C MET A 62 -2.14 0.97 -11.60
N ALA A 63 -2.18 1.17 -12.92
CA ALA A 63 -3.40 1.53 -13.64
C ALA A 63 -4.50 0.44 -13.58
N ASN A 64 -4.10 -0.82 -13.41
CA ASN A 64 -4.99 -1.96 -13.24
C ASN A 64 -5.31 -2.27 -11.77
N SER A 65 -4.75 -1.51 -10.83
CA SER A 65 -4.97 -1.70 -9.40
C SER A 65 -6.12 -0.83 -8.89
N LYS A 66 -6.89 -1.39 -7.94
CA LYS A 66 -7.97 -0.68 -7.23
C LYS A 66 -7.46 0.04 -5.99
N VAL A 67 -6.43 -0.51 -5.33
CA VAL A 67 -5.88 -0.02 -4.07
C VAL A 67 -4.37 -0.02 -4.15
N PHE A 68 -3.74 0.97 -3.52
CA PHE A 68 -2.30 1.06 -3.33
C PHE A 68 -1.96 0.77 -1.86
N VAL A 69 -1.04 -0.17 -1.65
CA VAL A 69 -0.58 -0.62 -0.34
C VAL A 69 0.90 -0.34 -0.24
N LEU A 70 1.31 0.33 0.82
CA LEU A 70 2.71 0.60 1.14
C LEU A 70 3.09 -0.13 2.42
N LEU A 71 4.07 -1.03 2.37
CA LEU A 71 4.70 -1.59 3.57
C LEU A 71 5.77 -0.62 4.08
N ILE A 72 5.64 -0.22 5.34
CA ILE A 72 6.53 0.73 6.01
C ILE A 72 7.40 -0.03 6.99
N GLY A 73 8.64 -0.33 6.56
CA GLY A 73 9.74 -0.85 7.37
C GLY A 73 10.69 0.26 7.83
N GLU A 74 11.80 -0.16 8.43
CA GLU A 74 12.77 0.75 9.07
C GLU A 74 13.48 1.69 8.08
N SER A 75 13.71 1.22 6.86
CA SER A 75 14.40 1.95 5.78
C SER A 75 13.46 2.68 4.84
N THR A 76 12.15 2.42 4.87
CA THR A 76 11.20 2.91 3.85
C THR A 76 11.19 4.43 3.74
N LYS A 77 11.35 5.15 4.86
CA LYS A 77 11.49 6.63 4.86
C LYS A 77 12.63 7.17 3.99
N ASN A 78 13.68 6.37 3.77
CA ASN A 78 14.88 6.75 3.01
C ASN A 78 14.77 6.40 1.52
N LEU A 79 13.72 5.66 1.11
CA LEU A 79 13.55 5.20 -0.27
C LEU A 79 12.95 6.31 -1.14
N THR A 80 13.82 7.14 -1.71
CA THR A 80 13.44 8.33 -2.48
C THR A 80 13.37 8.14 -4.00
N LYS A 81 13.72 6.96 -4.52
CA LYS A 81 13.72 6.66 -5.96
C LYS A 81 12.38 6.06 -6.42
N PHE A 82 12.25 4.73 -6.38
CA PHE A 82 11.06 4.04 -6.86
C PHE A 82 9.86 4.23 -5.92
N VAL A 83 10.01 3.94 -4.62
CA VAL A 83 8.91 4.05 -3.65
C VAL A 83 8.29 5.45 -3.61
N LYS A 84 9.13 6.50 -3.60
CA LYS A 84 8.64 7.88 -3.71
C LYS A 84 7.83 8.11 -4.99
N TRP A 85 8.36 7.69 -6.13
CA TRP A 85 7.68 7.84 -7.42
C TRP A 85 6.35 7.05 -7.47
N GLU A 86 6.29 5.87 -6.86
CA GLU A 86 5.06 5.06 -6.78
C GLU A 86 4.00 5.74 -5.92
N ILE A 87 4.39 6.29 -4.77
CA ILE A 87 3.50 7.08 -3.91
C ILE A 87 2.93 8.27 -4.69
N GLU A 88 3.80 9.04 -5.36
CA GLU A 88 3.37 10.19 -6.17
C GLU A 88 2.41 9.78 -7.30
N LEU A 89 2.66 8.65 -7.95
CA LEU A 89 1.79 8.13 -8.98
C LEU A 89 0.44 7.66 -8.42
N ALA A 90 0.43 7.01 -7.27
CA ALA A 90 -0.79 6.57 -6.59
C ALA A 90 -1.66 7.75 -6.17
N ILE A 91 -1.04 8.82 -5.64
CA ILE A 91 -1.71 10.09 -5.32
C ILE A 91 -2.30 10.71 -6.60
N LYS A 92 -1.51 10.81 -7.68
CA LYS A 92 -1.96 11.38 -8.96
C LYS A 92 -3.12 10.59 -9.59
N LYS A 93 -3.14 9.28 -9.37
CA LYS A 93 -4.21 8.39 -9.84
C LYS A 93 -5.41 8.33 -8.91
N GLU A 94 -5.36 9.05 -7.77
CA GLU A 94 -6.40 9.00 -6.76
C GLU A 94 -6.69 7.53 -6.37
N LEU A 95 -5.65 6.74 -6.15
CA LEU A 95 -5.82 5.39 -5.59
C LEU A 95 -5.96 5.50 -4.08
N PRO A 96 -6.89 4.77 -3.44
CA PRO A 96 -6.91 4.65 -1.99
C PRO A 96 -5.56 4.11 -1.49
N ILE A 97 -4.96 4.81 -0.52
CA ILE A 97 -3.63 4.49 0.01
C ILE A 97 -3.77 3.85 1.39
N ILE A 98 -3.26 2.62 1.51
CA ILE A 98 -3.16 1.88 2.78
C ILE A 98 -1.68 1.75 3.15
N CYS A 99 -1.31 2.32 4.27
CA CYS A 99 0.02 2.28 4.87
C CYS A 99 0.05 1.18 5.94
N VAL A 100 0.87 0.15 5.72
CA VAL A 100 1.01 -0.99 6.63
C VAL A 100 2.33 -0.88 7.37
N ASN A 101 2.25 -0.56 8.66
CA ASN A 101 3.42 -0.43 9.51
C ASN A 101 3.93 -1.81 9.95
N LEU A 102 5.15 -2.16 9.52
CA LEU A 102 5.79 -3.44 9.85
C LEU A 102 6.24 -3.51 11.32
N ASN A 103 6.35 -2.37 11.99
CA ASN A 103 6.63 -2.28 13.42
C ASN A 103 5.38 -2.44 14.32
N GLY A 104 4.20 -2.72 13.74
CA GLY A 104 2.97 -2.98 14.49
C GLY A 104 2.23 -1.74 15.00
N LYS A 105 2.66 -0.53 14.64
CA LYS A 105 1.94 0.68 15.03
C LYS A 105 0.64 0.85 14.25
N LYS A 106 -0.40 1.33 14.94
CA LYS A 106 -1.73 1.60 14.38
C LYS A 106 -1.87 2.98 13.73
N SER A 107 -0.86 3.84 13.85
CA SER A 107 -0.89 5.23 13.37
C SER A 107 0.42 5.58 12.66
N LYS A 108 0.43 6.73 11.98
CA LYS A 108 1.62 7.27 11.32
C LYS A 108 2.75 7.47 12.33
N ASP A 109 3.96 7.10 11.93
CA ASP A 109 5.17 7.33 12.72
C ASP A 109 6.32 7.94 11.90
N THR A 110 7.51 8.00 12.50
CA THR A 110 8.71 8.59 11.90
C THR A 110 9.33 7.77 10.76
N LEU A 111 8.84 6.56 10.51
CA LEU A 111 9.26 5.71 9.38
C LEU A 111 8.43 5.96 8.13
N CYS A 112 7.33 6.70 8.25
CA CYS A 112 6.53 7.11 7.10
C CYS A 112 7.35 7.99 6.15
N PRO A 113 7.36 7.68 4.83
CA PRO A 113 7.95 8.57 3.84
C PRO A 113 7.27 9.95 3.84
N LYS A 114 8.09 11.00 3.71
CA LYS A 114 7.60 12.40 3.63
C LYS A 114 6.68 12.65 2.43
N SER A 115 6.76 11.82 1.38
CA SER A 115 5.87 11.90 0.22
C SER A 115 4.40 11.64 0.54
N LEU A 116 4.10 11.06 1.71
CA LEU A 116 2.74 10.84 2.22
C LEU A 116 2.29 11.91 3.24
N ASP A 117 3.11 12.92 3.52
CA ASP A 117 2.72 14.01 4.41
C ASP A 117 1.52 14.78 3.81
N ASP A 118 0.51 15.00 4.65
CA ASP A 118 -0.76 15.64 4.30
C ASP A 118 -1.54 14.97 3.17
N LYS A 119 -1.25 13.70 2.87
CA LYS A 119 -1.98 12.90 1.87
C LYS A 119 -2.96 11.97 2.55
N LEU A 120 -4.17 11.88 1.99
CA LEU A 120 -5.21 11.00 2.48
C LEU A 120 -4.75 9.54 2.40
N SER A 121 -4.52 8.96 3.56
CA SER A 121 -4.00 7.61 3.71
C SER A 121 -4.44 7.03 5.05
N ILE A 122 -4.59 5.71 5.12
CA ILE A 122 -4.86 5.03 6.38
C ILE A 122 -3.66 4.23 6.85
N PHE A 123 -3.35 4.29 8.14
CA PHE A 123 -2.27 3.55 8.77
C PHE A 123 -2.84 2.37 9.55
N ILE A 124 -2.28 1.19 9.32
CA ILE A 124 -2.66 -0.06 9.98
C ILE A 124 -1.41 -0.85 10.38
N PRO A 125 -1.46 -1.69 11.43
CA PRO A 125 -0.38 -2.61 11.73
C PRO A 125 -0.35 -3.77 10.72
N PHE A 126 0.81 -4.42 10.58
CA PHE A 126 0.94 -5.62 9.76
C PHE A 126 0.15 -6.80 10.35
N GLY A 127 -0.92 -7.22 9.67
CA GLY A 127 -1.70 -8.40 10.04
C GLY A 127 -2.80 -8.71 9.04
N SER A 128 -3.09 -10.00 8.83
CA SER A 128 -4.04 -10.45 7.78
C SER A 128 -5.46 -9.93 7.99
N LYS A 129 -5.98 -9.98 9.23
CA LYS A 129 -7.35 -9.55 9.55
C LYS A 129 -7.57 -8.05 9.29
N ILE A 130 -6.68 -7.20 9.80
CA ILE A 130 -6.77 -5.75 9.60
C ILE A 130 -6.50 -5.36 8.15
N MET A 131 -5.59 -6.06 7.47
CA MET A 131 -5.31 -5.85 6.06
C MET A 131 -6.55 -6.15 5.20
N GLN A 132 -7.21 -7.27 5.48
CA GLN A 132 -8.46 -7.62 4.80
C GLN A 132 -9.53 -6.56 5.04
N TYR A 133 -9.77 -6.20 6.31
CA TYR A 133 -10.73 -5.18 6.67
C TYR A 133 -10.44 -3.85 5.95
N ALA A 134 -9.17 -3.46 5.86
CA ALA A 134 -8.76 -2.25 5.18
C ALA A 134 -9.01 -2.30 3.66
N LEU A 135 -8.72 -3.41 3.00
CA LEU A 135 -8.98 -3.57 1.56
C LEU A 135 -10.48 -3.52 1.21
N GLU A 136 -11.33 -3.99 2.12
CA GLU A 136 -12.79 -4.01 1.93
C GLU A 136 -13.43 -2.64 2.23
N ASN A 137 -13.01 -1.97 3.30
CA ASN A 137 -13.69 -0.79 3.81
C ASN A 137 -13.03 0.53 3.40
N TRP A 138 -11.69 0.60 3.37
CA TRP A 138 -10.97 1.85 3.10
C TRP A 138 -11.29 2.48 1.75
N PRO A 139 -11.40 1.74 0.62
CA PRO A 139 -11.67 2.38 -0.68
C PRO A 139 -12.95 3.20 -0.70
N THR A 140 -13.98 2.76 0.03
CA THR A 140 -15.25 3.47 0.18
C THR A 140 -15.10 4.70 1.07
N SER A 141 -14.39 4.56 2.21
CA SER A 141 -14.11 5.69 3.12
C SER A 141 -13.24 6.76 2.45
N ASP A 142 -12.18 6.37 1.75
CA ASP A 142 -11.29 7.25 0.99
C ASP A 142 -12.06 8.07 -0.05
N ALA A 143 -12.94 7.41 -0.83
CA ALA A 143 -13.78 8.11 -1.81
C ALA A 143 -14.71 9.15 -1.15
N SER A 144 -15.29 8.84 0.01
CA SER A 144 -16.11 9.80 0.77
C SER A 144 -15.26 10.96 1.30
N TYR A 145 -14.11 10.66 1.90
CA TYR A 145 -13.23 11.67 2.48
C TYR A 145 -12.66 12.62 1.44
N ARG A 146 -12.35 12.14 0.24
CA ARG A 146 -11.93 13.01 -0.87
C ARG A 146 -13.03 13.95 -1.33
N LYS A 147 -14.28 13.47 -1.41
CA LYS A 147 -15.43 14.33 -1.71
C LYS A 147 -15.62 15.44 -0.68
N ASP A 148 -15.32 15.14 0.59
CA ASP A 148 -15.34 16.10 1.69
C ASP A 148 -14.09 17.01 1.74
N GLY A 149 -13.14 16.85 0.81
CA GLY A 149 -11.87 17.60 0.83
C GLY A 149 -10.94 17.24 1.99
N LYS A 150 -11.15 16.10 2.64
CA LYS A 150 -10.36 15.65 3.78
C LYS A 150 -9.01 15.10 3.34
N THR A 151 -7.99 15.40 4.13
CA THR A 151 -6.61 14.96 3.91
C THR A 151 -5.98 14.46 5.22
N GLY A 152 -4.75 13.96 5.14
CA GLY A 152 -3.96 13.54 6.29
C GLY A 152 -4.00 12.04 6.60
N ALA A 153 -3.36 11.71 7.71
CA ALA A 153 -3.11 10.34 8.15
C ALA A 153 -4.23 9.82 9.06
N TYR A 154 -5.03 8.90 8.54
CA TYR A 154 -6.11 8.23 9.25
C TYR A 154 -5.62 6.95 9.94
N HIS A 155 -6.36 6.53 10.95
CA HIS A 155 -6.22 5.23 11.58
C HIS A 155 -7.61 4.74 11.98
N TYR A 156 -7.79 3.42 12.07
CA TYR A 156 -9.03 2.87 12.58
C TYR A 156 -9.17 3.12 14.08
N LYS A 157 -10.42 3.22 14.55
CA LYS A 157 -10.74 3.30 15.98
C LYS A 157 -10.41 1.97 16.66
N GLN A 158 -10.14 2.01 17.96
CA GLN A 158 -9.84 0.82 18.76
C GLN A 158 -10.94 -0.26 18.64
N SER A 159 -12.21 0.14 18.57
CA SER A 159 -13.34 -0.78 18.39
C SER A 159 -13.22 -1.72 17.20
N VAL A 160 -12.64 -1.26 16.08
CA VAL A 160 -12.41 -2.10 14.89
C VAL A 160 -11.41 -3.21 15.20
N TYR A 161 -10.38 -2.91 15.97
CA TYR A 161 -9.38 -3.89 16.38
C TYR A 161 -9.97 -4.90 17.36
N ASP A 162 -10.79 -4.44 18.30
CA ASP A 162 -11.48 -5.29 19.27
C ASP A 162 -12.45 -6.26 18.57
N GLU A 163 -13.23 -5.79 17.59
CA GLU A 163 -14.14 -6.60 16.76
C GLU A 163 -13.38 -7.68 15.95
N LEU A 164 -12.18 -7.35 15.47
CA LEU A 164 -11.32 -8.29 14.77
C LEU A 164 -10.54 -9.23 15.71
N GLY A 165 -10.57 -8.95 17.02
CA GLY A 165 -9.85 -9.69 18.06
C GLY A 165 -8.32 -9.59 17.91
N ILE A 166 -7.79 -8.37 17.71
CA ILE A 166 -6.37 -8.05 17.50
C ILE A 166 -5.91 -6.77 18.20
#